data_AF-A0A1I6MSW0-F1
#
_entry.id   AF-A0A1I6MSW0-F1
#
_cell.length_a   1.000
_cell.length_b   1.000
_cell.length_c   1.000
_cell.angle_alpha   90.00
_cell.angle_beta   90.00
_cell.angle_gamma   90.00
#
_symmetry.space_group_name_H-M   'P 1'
#
loop_
_entity.id
_entity.type
_entity.pdbx_description
1 polymer ?
#
loop_
_entity_poly.entity_id
_entity_poly.type
_entity_poly.pdbx_seq_one_letter_code
_entity_poly.pdbx_strand_id
1 'polypeptide(L)' 'MSSFYWWSVVGFFLGFVFGVGCALAVMYSIYAGGYRAALKDVQLPVQPERLKKALRDIQPSGKA' A
#
# COMPACT_ATOMS: atom_id res chain seq x y z
N MET A 1 -6.74 38.72 14.93
CA MET A 1 -7.26 37.34 15.02
C MET A 1 -6.84 36.42 13.86
N SER A 2 -6.19 36.90 12.79
CA SER A 2 -5.85 36.08 11.61
C SER A 2 -4.65 35.13 11.76
N SER A 3 -3.71 35.41 12.67
CA SER A 3 -2.45 34.64 12.78
C SER A 3 -2.64 33.21 13.32
N PHE A 4 -3.64 32.99 14.19
CA PHE A 4 -3.92 31.65 14.74
C PHE A 4 -4.48 30.70 13.70
N TYR A 5 -5.32 31.22 12.78
CA TYR A 5 -5.91 30.40 11.72
C TYR A 5 -4.84 29.90 10.75
N TRP A 6 -3.88 30.77 10.39
CA TRP A 6 -2.73 30.40 9.55
C TRP A 6 -1.91 29.27 10.16
N TRP A 7 -1.59 29.37 11.46
CA TRP A 7 -0.80 28.35 12.13
C TRP A 7 -1.55 27.01 12.29
N SER A 8 -2.87 27.08 12.48
CA SER A 8 -3.73 25.89 12.57
C SER A 8 -3.83 25.15 11.23
N VAL A 9 -3.97 25.88 10.11
CA VAL A 9 -3.97 25.29 8.77
C VAL A 9 -2.63 24.64 8.43
N VAL A 10 -1.52 25.32 8.75
CA VAL A 10 -0.17 24.77 8.51
C VAL A 10 0.08 23.52 9.37
N GLY A 11 -0.35 23.53 10.63
CA GLY A 11 -0.25 22.36 11.51
C GLY A 11 -1.07 21.16 11.01
N PHE A 12 -2.29 21.41 10.53
CA PHE A 12 -3.14 20.36 9.98
C PHE A 12 -2.57 19.77 8.69
N PHE A 13 -2.06 20.60 7.78
CA PHE A 13 -1.41 20.14 6.55
C PHE A 13 -0.14 19.33 6.84
N LEU A 14 0.73 19.82 7.74
CA LEU A 14 1.94 19.10 8.12
C LEU A 14 1.61 17.76 8.78
N GLY A 15 0.66 17.73 9.72
CA GLY A 15 0.22 16.49 10.37
C GLY A 15 -0.43 15.50 9.41
N PHE A 16 -1.28 15.99 8.50
CA PHE A 16 -1.97 15.15 7.53
C PHE A 16 -1.01 14.56 6.49
N VAL A 17 -0.15 15.39 5.90
CA VAL A 17 0.85 14.94 4.90
C VAL A 17 1.87 14.01 5.54
N PHE A 18 2.33 14.30 6.77
CA PHE A 18 3.29 13.43 7.46
C PHE A 18 2.64 12.11 7.91
N GLY A 19 1.39 12.13 8.38
CA GLY A 19 0.66 10.93 8.79
C GLY A 19 0.30 10.03 7.61
N VAL A 20 -0.39 10.57 6.61
CA VAL A 20 -0.75 9.83 5.39
C VAL A 20 0.51 9.42 4.64
N GLY A 21 1.49 10.32 4.51
CA GLY A 21 2.76 10.04 3.84
C GLY A 21 3.58 8.96 4.53
N CYS A 22 3.62 8.90 5.86
CA CYS A 22 4.29 7.84 6.61
C CYS A 22 3.62 6.47 6.37
N ALA A 23 2.29 6.41 6.49
CA ALA A 23 1.54 5.18 6.20
C ALA A 23 1.69 4.74 4.74
N LEU A 24 1.63 5.69 3.79
CA LEU A 24 1.83 5.42 2.36
C LEU A 24 3.25 4.94 2.09
N ALA A 25 4.27 5.53 2.72
CA ALA A 25 5.66 5.14 2.53
C ALA A 25 5.92 3.70 2.99
N VAL A 26 5.34 3.30 4.13
CA VAL A 26 5.41 1.91 4.62
C VAL A 26 4.66 0.96 3.70
N MET A 27 3.44 1.31 3.27
CA MET A 27 2.73 0.49 2.28
C MET A 27 3.49 0.40 0.95
N TYR A 28 4.08 1.51 0.51
CA TYR A 28 4.81 1.59 -0.76
C TYR A 28 6.13 0.82 -0.70
N SER A 29 6.82 0.80 0.44
CA SER A 29 8.03 -0.01 0.61
C SER A 29 7.72 -1.51 0.57
N ILE A 30 6.62 -1.95 1.19
CA ILE A 30 6.11 -3.33 1.07
C ILE A 30 5.67 -3.62 -0.37
N TYR A 31 4.99 -2.68 -1.01
CA TYR A 31 4.52 -2.81 -2.39
C TYR A 31 5.68 -2.98 -3.37
N ALA A 32 6.72 -2.15 -3.26
CA ALA A 32 7.91 -2.19 -4.11
C ALA A 32 8.80 -3.42 -3.85
N GLY A 33 8.83 -3.93 -2.62
CA GLY A 33 9.65 -5.07 -2.22
C GLY A 33 9.26 -6.41 -2.85
N GLY A 34 8.02 -6.58 -3.33
CA GLY A 34 7.61 -7.82 -3.99
C GLY A 34 6.18 -7.87 -4.51
N TYR A 35 5.28 -7.06 -3.94
CA TYR A 35 3.87 -7.03 -4.36
C TYR A 35 3.69 -6.53 -5.80
N ARG A 36 4.54 -5.59 -6.25
CA ARG A 36 4.57 -5.10 -7.64
C ARG A 36 4.90 -6.19 -8.65
N ALA A 37 5.75 -7.16 -8.29
CA ALA A 37 6.05 -8.30 -9.14
C ALA A 37 4.86 -9.27 -9.22
N ALA A 38 4.19 -9.53 -8.09
CA ALA A 38 2.97 -10.34 -8.06
C ALA A 38 1.82 -9.71 -8.86
N LEU A 39 1.63 -8.39 -8.78
CA LEU A 39 0.62 -7.68 -9.57
C LEU A 39 0.93 -7.68 -11.07
N LYS A 40 2.21 -7.56 -11.45
CA LYS A 40 2.60 -7.70 -12.86
C LYS A 40 2.39 -9.11 -13.39
N ASP A 41 2.56 -10.13 -12.54
CA ASP A 41 2.24 -11.51 -12.89
C ASP A 41 0.72 -11.78 -12.98
N VAL A 42 -0.11 -11.07 -12.20
CA VAL A 42 -1.59 -11.13 -12.29
C VAL A 42 -2.12 -10.42 -13.54
N GLN A 43 -1.45 -9.36 -13.99
CA GLN A 43 -1.85 -8.59 -15.16
C GLN A 43 -1.50 -9.30 -16.49
N LEU A 44 -0.79 -10.43 -16.44
CA LEU A 44 -0.57 -11.30 -17.59
C LEU A 44 -1.81 -12.19 -17.83
N PRO A 45 -2.36 -12.22 -19.06
CA PRO A 45 -3.57 -13.00 -19.38
C PRO A 45 -3.40 -14.53 -19.24
N VAL A 46 -2.18 -15.02 -19.10
CA VAL A 46 -1.87 -16.43 -18.80
C VAL A 46 -1.09 -16.48 -17.49
N GLN A 47 -1.75 -16.89 -16.41
CA GLN A 47 -1.11 -17.05 -15.11
C GLN A 47 -0.02 -18.12 -15.15
N PRO A 48 1.24 -17.80 -14.80
CA PRO A 48 2.34 -18.75 -14.80
C PRO A 48 2.12 -19.84 -13.74
N GLU A 49 2.41 -21.10 -14.07
CA GLU A 49 2.12 -22.26 -13.20
C GLU A 49 2.70 -22.16 -11.79
N ARG A 50 3.81 -21.43 -11.63
CA ARG A 50 4.45 -21.15 -10.33
C ARG A 50 3.53 -20.38 -9.38
N LEU A 51 2.76 -19.41 -9.88
CA LEU A 51 1.78 -18.64 -9.10
C LEU A 51 0.62 -19.55 -8.65
N LYS A 52 0.17 -20.47 -9.49
CA LYS A 52 -0.86 -21.47 -9.14
C LYS A 52 -0.42 -22.48 -8.09
N LYS A 53 0.88 -22.78 -7.99
CA LYS A 53 1.43 -23.65 -6.93
C LYS A 53 1.59 -22.87 -5.62
N ALA A 54 2.16 -21.67 -5.67
CA ALA A 54 2.32 -20.83 -4.48
C ALA A 54 0.97 -20.41 -3.87
N LEU A 55 -0.05 -20.08 -4.69
CA LEU A 55 -1.40 -19.79 -4.18
C LEU A 55 -2.07 -21.02 -3.55
N ARG A 56 -1.82 -22.23 -4.07
CA ARG A 56 -2.31 -23.48 -3.46
C ARG A 56 -1.69 -23.72 -2.08
N ASP A 57 -0.42 -23.36 -1.91
CA ASP A 57 0.29 -23.53 -0.64
C ASP A 57 -0.03 -22.40 0.38
N ILE A 58 -0.35 -21.18 -0.10
CA ILE A 58 -0.72 -20.01 0.73
C ILE A 58 -2.24 -19.97 1.05
N GLN A 59 -3.05 -20.84 0.46
CA GLN A 59 -4.49 -20.93 0.74
C GLN A 59 -4.87 -22.03 1.77
N PRO A 60 -4.42 -21.99 3.04
CA PRO A 60 -5.21 -22.52 4.13
C PRO A 60 -6.11 -21.40 4.69
N SER A 61 -7.41 -21.48 4.38
CA SER A 61 -8.49 -20.97 5.23
C SER A 61 -8.54 -19.46 5.54
N GLY A 62 -9.13 -18.69 4.63
CA GLY A 62 -9.66 -17.34 4.89
C GLY A 62 -11.02 -17.15 4.24
N LYS A 63 -12.00 -17.95 4.67
CA LYS A 63 -13.45 -17.75 4.47
C LYS A 63 -13.86 -16.57 5.38
N ALA A 64 -14.76 -15.64 5.05
CA ALA A 64 -15.98 -15.70 4.25
C ALA A 64 -16.31 -14.31 3.67
#